data_AF-A0A975G216-F1
#
_entry.id   AF-A0A975G216-F1
#
_cell.length_a   1.000
_cell.length_b   1.000
_cell.length_c   1.000
_cell.angle_alpha   90.00
_cell.angle_beta   90.00
_cell.angle_gamma   90.00
#
_symmetry.space_group_name_H-M   'P 1'
#
loop_
_entity.id
_entity.type
_entity.pdbx_description
1 polymer ?
#
loop_
_entity_poly.entity_id
_entity_poly.type
_entity_poly.pdbx_seq_one_letter_code
_entity_poly.pdbx_strand_id
1 'polypeptide(L)'
;MAASPRSRSSVILALLLFAGGLVMAFLGSMAAGYYVPAACLALLAALIWLGRASKLVGLVALINVVSGMVLLLDLWLGGGLGDLKLDISGVALLVNLATGGPILSLVAALLLTRTSLVRA
;
A
#
# COMPACT_ATOMS: atom_id res chain seq x y z
N MET A 1 6.56 17.87 -27.89
CA MET A 1 5.75 18.26 -26.71
C MET A 1 6.66 18.26 -25.50
N ALA A 2 7.01 19.43 -24.95
CA ALA A 2 7.84 19.51 -23.76
C ALA A 2 7.09 18.90 -22.57
N ALA A 3 7.69 17.94 -21.88
CA ALA A 3 7.11 17.36 -20.67
C ALA A 3 6.97 18.47 -19.63
N SER A 4 5.74 18.78 -19.21
CA SER A 4 5.49 19.67 -18.07
C SER A 4 6.29 19.17 -16.85
N PRO A 5 7.01 20.03 -16.13
CA PRO A 5 7.81 19.61 -14.98
C PRO A 5 6.91 18.89 -13.97
N ARG A 6 7.31 17.66 -13.60
CA ARG A 6 6.55 16.82 -12.66
C ARG A 6 6.53 17.49 -11.28
N SER A 7 5.43 17.33 -10.55
CA SER A 7 5.33 17.86 -9.20
C SER A 7 6.37 17.19 -8.28
N ARG A 8 7.05 17.98 -7.44
CA ARG A 8 8.07 17.49 -6.49
C ARG A 8 7.50 16.40 -5.58
N SER A 9 6.23 16.50 -5.17
CA SER A 9 5.57 15.50 -4.33
C SER A 9 5.39 14.14 -5.03
N SER A 10 5.05 14.12 -6.32
CA SER A 10 4.91 12.86 -7.08
C SER A 10 6.25 12.13 -7.19
N VAL A 11 7.35 12.88 -7.36
CA VAL A 11 8.70 12.30 -7.40
C VAL A 11 9.07 11.69 -6.05
N ILE A 12 8.86 12.43 -4.95
CA ILE A 12 9.16 11.92 -3.59
C ILE A 12 8.35 10.66 -3.29
N LEU A 13 7.05 10.65 -3.58
CA LEU A 13 6.19 9.49 -3.34
C LEU A 13 6.61 8.27 -4.17
N ALA A 14 6.92 8.47 -5.46
CA ALA A 14 7.38 7.38 -6.32
C ALA A 14 8.71 6.81 -5.80
N LEU A 15 9.65 7.64 -5.37
CA LEU A 15 10.92 7.19 -4.80
C LEU A 15 10.74 6.44 -3.47
N LEU A 16 9.86 6.92 -2.59
CA LEU A 16 9.55 6.24 -1.34
C LEU A 16 8.93 4.86 -1.57
N LEU A 17 7.98 4.76 -2.50
CA LEU A 17 7.36 3.48 -2.85
C LEU A 17 8.36 2.54 -3.52
N PHE A 18 9.23 3.06 -4.39
CA PHE A 18 10.26 2.26 -5.03
C PHE A 18 11.28 1.73 -4.00
N ALA A 19 11.78 2.59 -3.11
CA ALA A 19 12.66 2.19 -2.02
C ALA A 19 11.97 1.18 -1.09
N GLY A 20 10.70 1.39 -0.77
CA GLY A 20 9.88 0.45 -0.02
C GLY A 20 9.74 -0.91 -0.72
N GLY A 21 9.55 -0.91 -2.04
CA GLY A 21 9.53 -2.11 -2.86
C GLY A 21 10.85 -2.88 -2.81
N LEU A 22 12.00 -2.17 -2.85
CA LEU A 22 13.32 -2.79 -2.68
C LEU A 22 13.48 -3.43 -1.30
N VAL A 23 13.04 -2.76 -0.24
CA VAL A 23 13.05 -3.32 1.12
C VAL A 23 12.21 -4.59 1.19
N MET A 24 11.00 -4.58 0.62
CA MET A 24 10.13 -5.77 0.58
C MET A 24 10.72 -6.89 -0.28
N ALA A 25 11.38 -6.57 -1.39
CA ALA A 25 12.06 -7.56 -2.22
C ALA A 25 13.23 -8.22 -1.47
N PHE A 26 13.98 -7.44 -0.69
CA PHE A 26 15.01 -7.96 0.20
C PHE A 26 14.40 -8.89 1.27
N LEU A 27 13.31 -8.49 1.93
CA LEU A 27 12.58 -9.36 2.85
C LEU A 27 12.00 -10.61 2.16
N GLY A 28 11.72 -10.53 0.86
CA GLY A 28 11.31 -11.65 0.01
C GLY A 28 12.31 -12.81 0.01
N SER A 29 13.61 -12.50 0.16
CA SER A 29 14.66 -13.53 0.29
C SER A 29 14.54 -14.35 1.59
N MET A 30 13.87 -13.80 2.60
CA MET A 30 13.62 -14.46 3.90
C MET A 30 12.25 -15.14 3.94
N ALA A 31 11.24 -14.54 3.31
CA ALA A 31 9.92 -15.14 3.15
C ALA A 31 9.27 -14.70 1.83
N ALA A 32 8.93 -15.69 0.99
CA ALA A 32 8.43 -15.45 -0.37
C ALA A 32 7.17 -14.57 -0.43
N GLY A 33 6.38 -14.51 0.65
CA GLY A 33 5.20 -13.65 0.75
C GLY A 33 5.49 -12.16 0.53
N TYR A 34 6.72 -11.69 0.79
CA TYR A 34 7.08 -10.27 0.62
C TYR A 34 7.38 -9.88 -0.83
N TYR A 35 7.48 -10.81 -1.78
CA TYR A 35 7.63 -10.46 -3.20
C TYR A 35 6.37 -9.81 -3.79
N VAL A 36 5.19 -10.20 -3.31
CA VAL A 36 3.91 -9.62 -3.75
C VAL A 36 3.81 -8.12 -3.42
N PRO A 37 4.00 -7.67 -2.16
CA PRO A 37 3.97 -6.25 -1.83
C PRO A 37 5.12 -5.50 -2.50
N ALA A 38 6.29 -6.13 -2.69
CA ALA A 38 7.41 -5.53 -3.43
C ALA A 38 7.01 -5.18 -4.88
N ALA A 39 6.41 -6.13 -5.60
CA ALA A 39 5.93 -5.92 -6.95
C ALA A 39 4.81 -4.87 -7.00
N CYS A 40 3.88 -4.91 -6.05
CA CYS A 40 2.80 -3.93 -5.95
C CYS A 40 3.35 -2.51 -5.74
N LEU A 41 4.29 -2.31 -4.81
CA LEU A 41 4.93 -1.02 -4.54
C LEU A 41 5.71 -0.50 -5.77
N ALA A 42 6.42 -1.37 -6.49
CA ALA A 42 7.12 -1.01 -7.72
C ALA A 42 6.14 -0.57 -8.82
N LEU A 43 5.01 -1.26 -8.98
CA LEU A 43 3.96 -0.89 -9.94
C LEU A 43 3.32 0.44 -9.57
N LEU A 44 2.99 0.68 -8.30
CA LEU A 44 2.44 1.95 -7.82
C LEU A 44 3.44 3.10 -8.03
N ALA A 45 4.72 2.86 -7.74
CA ALA A 45 5.79 3.83 -7.99
C ALA A 45 5.85 4.21 -9.48
N ALA A 46 5.80 3.21 -10.39
CA ALA A 46 5.78 3.44 -11.83
C ALA A 46 4.52 4.21 -12.28
N LEU A 47 3.34 3.88 -11.77
CA LEU A 47 2.10 4.57 -12.10
C LEU A 47 2.14 6.05 -11.67
N ILE A 48 2.63 6.34 -10.46
CA ILE A 48 2.80 7.71 -9.96
C ILE A 48 3.86 8.45 -10.79
N TRP A 49 4.96 7.80 -11.14
CA TRP A 49 6.02 8.39 -11.97
C TRP A 49 5.52 8.76 -13.37
N LEU A 50 4.67 7.91 -13.95
CA LEU A 50 4.02 8.16 -15.24
C LEU A 50 2.87 9.18 -15.14
N GLY A 51 2.44 9.56 -13.94
CA GLY A 51 1.29 10.44 -13.73
C GLY A 51 -0.04 9.82 -14.14
N ARG A 52 -0.12 8.48 -14.19
CA ARG A 52 -1.29 7.73 -14.69
C ARG A 52 -2.04 7.07 -13.53
N ALA A 53 -3.32 6.78 -13.77
CA ALA A 53 -4.16 5.96 -12.90
C ALA A 53 -4.24 6.43 -11.42
N SER A 54 -4.30 7.75 -11.19
CA SER A 54 -4.38 8.32 -9.84
C SER A 54 -5.55 7.78 -9.01
N LYS A 55 -6.69 7.48 -9.64
CA LYS A 55 -7.83 6.82 -9.00
C LYS A 55 -7.49 5.39 -8.54
N LEU A 56 -6.80 4.60 -9.38
CA LEU A 56 -6.41 3.24 -9.01
C LEU A 56 -5.43 3.25 -7.83
N VAL A 57 -4.42 4.12 -7.88
CA VAL A 57 -3.44 4.30 -6.79
C VAL A 57 -4.14 4.65 -5.48
N GLY A 58 -5.09 5.58 -5.52
CA GLY A 58 -5.87 5.96 -4.34
C GLY A 58 -6.73 4.80 -3.82
N LEU A 59 -7.35 4.02 -4.72
CA LEU A 59 -8.18 2.88 -4.33
C LEU A 59 -7.35 1.78 -3.67
N VAL A 60 -6.19 1.43 -4.26
CA VAL A 60 -5.26 0.45 -3.69
C VAL A 60 -4.75 0.91 -2.32
N ALA A 61 -4.37 2.19 -2.18
CA ALA A 61 -3.96 2.75 -0.90
C ALA A 61 -5.09 2.72 0.14
N LEU A 62 -6.33 2.98 -0.26
CA LEU A 62 -7.49 2.91 0.63
C LEU A 62 -7.73 1.47 1.13
N ILE A 63 -7.76 0.50 0.22
CA ILE A 63 -7.93 -0.92 0.57
C ILE A 63 -6.80 -1.39 1.50
N ASN A 64 -5.57 -0.96 1.23
CA ASN A 64 -4.42 -1.27 2.07
C ASN A 64 -4.59 -0.70 3.51
N VAL A 65 -5.00 0.55 3.65
CA VAL A 65 -5.24 1.17 4.97
C VAL A 65 -6.39 0.49 5.70
N VAL A 66 -7.52 0.24 5.03
CA VAL A 66 -8.68 -0.41 5.64
C VAL A 66 -8.31 -1.81 6.14
N SER A 67 -7.62 -2.60 5.33
CA SER A 67 -7.15 -3.94 5.73
C SER A 67 -6.17 -3.87 6.91
N GLY A 68 -5.26 -2.90 6.93
CA GLY A 68 -4.36 -2.66 8.07
C GLY A 68 -5.11 -2.25 9.34
N MET A 69 -6.15 -1.42 9.23
CA MET A 69 -6.99 -1.05 10.37
C MET A 69 -7.78 -2.22 10.91
N VAL A 70 -8.30 -3.11 10.05
CA VAL A 70 -8.95 -4.36 10.48
C VAL A 70 -7.98 -5.21 11.30
N LEU A 71 -6.72 -5.36 10.87
CA LEU A 71 -5.69 -6.08 11.65
C LEU A 71 -5.43 -5.44 13.02
N LEU A 72 -5.34 -4.11 13.09
CA LEU A 72 -5.15 -3.40 14.35
C LEU A 72 -6.34 -3.57 15.30
N LEU A 73 -7.56 -3.49 14.77
CA LEU A 73 -8.79 -3.72 15.53
C LEU A 73 -8.85 -5.16 16.04
N ASP A 74 -8.52 -6.13 15.18
CA ASP A 74 -8.48 -7.54 15.54
C ASP A 74 -7.45 -7.83 16.65
N LEU A 75 -6.27 -7.23 16.54
CA LEU A 75 -5.25 -7.30 17.59
C LEU A 75 -5.75 -6.68 18.90
N TRP A 76 -6.39 -5.52 18.83
CA TRP A 76 -6.90 -4.78 19.98
C TRP A 76 -8.05 -5.49 20.71
N LEU A 77 -8.96 -6.13 19.98
CA LEU A 77 -10.10 -6.86 20.52
C LEU A 77 -9.71 -8.16 21.26
N GLY A 78 -8.43 -8.54 21.27
CA GLY A 78 -7.92 -9.66 22.05
C GLY A 78 -8.61 -10.98 21.68
N GLY A 79 -9.10 -11.73 22.66
CA GLY A 79 -9.75 -13.03 22.43
C GLY A 79 -11.22 -12.98 22.03
N GLY A 80 -11.81 -11.79 21.87
CA GLY A 80 -13.28 -11.63 21.76
C GLY A 80 -13.94 -12.31 20.56
N LEU A 81 -13.18 -12.70 19.54
CA LEU A 81 -13.69 -13.32 18.31
C LEU A 81 -13.48 -14.84 18.21
N GLY A 82 -12.77 -15.47 19.15
CA GLY A 82 -12.47 -16.91 19.09
C GLY A 82 -11.81 -17.33 17.77
N ASP A 83 -12.30 -18.40 17.14
CA ASP A 83 -11.71 -18.97 15.91
C ASP A 83 -11.89 -18.07 14.67
N LEU A 84 -12.96 -17.26 14.62
CA LEU A 84 -13.21 -16.28 13.55
C LEU A 84 -12.09 -15.25 13.43
N LYS A 85 -11.34 -15.04 14.52
CA LYS A 85 -10.22 -14.12 14.58
C LYS A 85 -9.17 -14.46 13.52
N LEU A 86 -8.81 -15.74 13.41
CA LEU A 86 -7.75 -16.18 12.51
C LEU A 86 -8.15 -16.00 11.05
N ASP A 87 -9.41 -16.27 10.72
CA ASP A 87 -9.92 -16.10 9.36
C ASP A 87 -9.94 -14.63 8.95
N ILE A 88 -10.44 -13.73 9.83
CA ILE A 88 -10.50 -12.29 9.57
C ILE A 88 -9.10 -11.71 9.46
N SER A 89 -8.20 -12.03 10.39
CA SER A 89 -6.81 -11.58 10.34
C SER A 89 -6.07 -12.16 9.14
N GLY A 90 -6.32 -13.41 8.77
CA GLY A 90 -5.72 -14.04 7.59
C GLY A 90 -6.10 -13.31 6.30
N VAL A 91 -7.40 -13.08 6.09
CA VAL A 91 -7.88 -12.34 4.91
C VAL A 91 -7.37 -10.90 4.92
N ALA A 92 -7.45 -10.20 6.06
CA ALA A 92 -6.98 -8.83 6.17
C ALA A 92 -5.47 -8.71 5.91
N LEU A 93 -4.67 -9.66 6.40
CA LEU A 93 -3.24 -9.73 6.14
C LEU A 93 -2.95 -9.96 4.65
N LEU A 94 -3.63 -10.93 4.02
CA LEU A 94 -3.45 -11.21 2.59
C LEU A 94 -3.82 -10.01 1.73
N VAL A 95 -4.94 -9.34 2.03
CA VAL A 95 -5.37 -8.13 1.32
C VAL A 95 -4.37 -7.00 1.54
N ASN A 96 -3.87 -6.80 2.76
CA ASN A 96 -2.86 -5.78 3.04
C ASN A 96 -1.58 -6.05 2.24
N LEU A 97 -1.08 -7.28 2.27
CA LEU A 97 0.14 -7.69 1.57
C LEU A 97 -0.01 -7.57 0.05
N ALA A 98 -1.15 -8.01 -0.51
CA ALA A 98 -1.47 -7.91 -1.94
C ALA A 98 -1.54 -6.46 -2.44
N THR A 99 -1.89 -5.52 -1.55
CA THR A 99 -2.04 -4.11 -1.88
C THR A 99 -0.81 -3.26 -1.58
N GLY A 100 0.34 -3.85 -1.20
CA GLY A 100 1.59 -3.12 -0.95
C GLY A 100 2.10 -3.22 0.48
N GLY A 101 1.38 -3.95 1.34
CA GLY A 101 1.80 -4.28 2.69
C GLY A 101 1.85 -3.07 3.63
N PRO A 102 2.55 -3.20 4.77
CA PRO A 102 2.60 -2.16 5.80
C PRO A 102 3.31 -0.89 5.33
N ILE A 103 4.26 -0.99 4.37
CA ILE A 103 4.94 0.19 3.84
C ILE A 103 3.95 1.09 3.10
N LEU A 104 3.03 0.53 2.31
CA LEU A 104 2.00 1.36 1.68
C LEU A 104 1.12 2.01 2.75
N SER A 105 0.77 1.30 3.84
CA SER A 105 -0.05 1.86 4.92
C SER A 105 0.59 3.10 5.56
N LEU A 106 1.91 3.10 5.72
CA LEU A 106 2.66 4.25 6.27
C LEU A 106 2.63 5.47 5.34
N VAL A 107 2.64 5.26 4.03
CA VAL A 107 2.68 6.33 3.02
C VAL A 107 1.28 6.67 2.49
N ALA A 108 0.27 5.86 2.80
CA ALA A 108 -1.09 5.97 2.27
C ALA A 108 -1.76 7.29 2.63
N ALA A 109 -1.54 7.84 3.83
CA ALA A 109 -2.08 9.15 4.22
C ALA A 109 -1.63 10.27 3.26
N LEU A 110 -0.36 10.22 2.83
CA LEU A 110 0.20 11.18 1.87
C LEU A 110 -0.33 10.94 0.43
N LEU A 111 -0.64 9.69 0.08
CA LEU A 111 -1.22 9.33 -1.21
C LEU A 111 -2.70 9.70 -1.32
N LEU A 112 -3.49 9.42 -0.28
CA LEU A 112 -4.93 9.65 -0.25
C LEU A 112 -5.27 11.15 -0.32
N THR A 113 -4.52 12.00 0.37
CA THR A 113 -4.68 13.48 0.29
C THR A 113 -4.37 14.06 -1.10
N ARG A 114 -3.62 13.33 -1.93
CA ARG A 114 -3.23 13.74 -3.29
C ARG A 114 -4.10 13.15 -4.39
N THR A 115 -4.72 12.01 -4.16
CA THR A 115 -5.55 11.34 -5.17
C THR A 115 -6.96 11.93 -5.19
N SER A 116 -7.57 11.95 -6.37
CA SER A 116 -8.90 12.56 -6.57
C SER A 116 -10.03 11.83 -5.85
N LEU A 117 -9.77 10.68 -5.23
CA LEU A 117 -10.75 9.88 -4.49
C LEU A 117 -11.23 10.56 -3.19
N VAL A 118 -10.45 11.51 -2.63
CA VAL A 118 -10.80 12.23 -1.39
C VAL A 118 -11.29 13.67 -1.69
N ARG A 119 -11.30 14.09 -2.97
CA ARG A 119 -11.69 15.47 -3.37
C ARG A 119 -13.10 15.57 -3.95
N ALA A 120 -13.93 14.54 -3.77
CA ALA A 120 -15.35 14.54 -4.12
C ALA A 120 -16.17 14.80 -2.86
#